data_AF-A0A225V8H3-F1
#
_entry.id   AF-A0A225V8H3-F1
#
_cell.length_a   1.000
_cell.length_b   1.000
_cell.length_c   1.000
_cell.angle_alpha   90.00
_cell.angle_beta   90.00
_cell.angle_gamma   90.00
#
_symmetry.space_group_name_H-M   'P 1'
#
loop_
_entity.id
_entity.type
_entity.pdbx_description
1 polymer ?
#
loop_
_entity_poly.entity_id
_entity_poly.type
_entity_poly.pdbx_seq_one_letter_code
_entity_poly.pdbx_strand_id
1 'polypeptide(L)'
;MMVRSSQNQAAVVAETLIMDEIGRKEEVLAASTVRQRGPRLIASAHGDFRALIKNPDLKGLIGGSQQVTVGDDAAAKSPTKSKLQTQRTGNFDVIVELDHVIRGRCRIIWDVAKAVDSIFEGNGYSFETRQWDISTQGVQVLDE
;
A
#
# COMPACT_ATOMS: atom_id res chain seq x y z
N MET A 1 -8.76 -35.38 39.30
CA MET A 1 -8.56 -35.67 37.87
C MET A 1 -8.75 -34.36 37.12
N MET A 2 -7.64 -33.78 36.64
CA MET A 2 -7.57 -32.44 36.06
C MET A 2 -7.74 -32.57 34.54
N VAL A 3 -8.85 -32.08 33.99
CA VAL A 3 -9.04 -32.00 32.54
C VAL A 3 -8.40 -30.69 32.08
N ARG A 4 -7.18 -30.75 31.54
CA ARG A 4 -6.58 -29.64 30.81
C ARG A 4 -7.27 -29.54 29.45
N SER A 5 -8.12 -28.55 29.28
CA SER A 5 -8.62 -28.14 27.97
C SER A 5 -7.50 -27.46 27.19
N SER A 6 -6.77 -28.22 26.37
CA SER A 6 -5.92 -27.65 25.34
C SER A 6 -6.81 -27.16 24.20
N GLN A 7 -7.22 -25.89 24.24
CA GLN A 7 -7.62 -25.19 23.02
C GLN A 7 -6.34 -24.92 22.23
N ASN A 8 -5.81 -25.96 21.57
CA ASN A 8 -4.86 -25.77 20.49
C ASN A 8 -5.67 -25.38 19.25
N GLN A 9 -6.18 -24.16 19.24
CA GLN A 9 -6.64 -23.57 18.00
C GLN A 9 -5.37 -23.19 17.25
N ALA A 10 -4.89 -24.10 16.40
CA ALA A 10 -3.86 -23.76 15.42
C ALA A 10 -4.42 -22.56 14.64
N ALA A 11 -3.90 -21.37 14.93
CA ALA A 11 -4.29 -20.17 14.22
C ALA A 11 -3.88 -20.43 12.76
N VAL A 12 -4.86 -20.67 11.89
CA VAL A 12 -4.62 -20.70 10.46
C VAL A 12 -4.21 -19.28 10.09
N VAL A 13 -2.91 -19.05 9.96
CA VAL A 13 -2.39 -17.78 9.46
C VAL A 13 -2.61 -17.80 7.95
N ALA A 14 -3.50 -16.94 7.46
CA ALA A 14 -3.73 -16.81 6.03
C ALA A 14 -2.45 -16.31 5.35
N GLU A 15 -1.99 -16.98 4.29
CA GLU A 15 -0.82 -16.52 3.53
C GLU A 15 -1.13 -15.27 2.70
N THR A 16 -2.38 -15.15 2.22
CA THR A 16 -2.86 -14.01 1.43
C THR A 16 -4.26 -13.60 1.88
N LEU A 17 -4.49 -12.31 1.97
CA LEU A 17 -5.78 -11.71 2.25
C LEU A 17 -6.17 -10.76 1.11
N ILE A 18 -7.43 -10.85 0.67
CA ILE A 18 -7.99 -10.00 -0.38
C ILE A 18 -9.04 -9.09 0.25
N MET A 19 -8.90 -7.78 0.08
CA MET A 19 -9.88 -6.78 0.52
C MET A 19 -10.44 -6.06 -0.70
N ASP A 20 -11.73 -6.25 -0.96
CA ASP A 20 -12.37 -5.56 -2.08
C ASP A 20 -12.94 -4.21 -1.63
N GLU A 21 -12.87 -3.23 -2.53
CA GLU A 21 -13.45 -1.90 -2.45
C GLU A 21 -13.21 -1.13 -1.14
N ILE A 22 -11.94 -1.01 -0.72
CA ILE A 22 -11.60 -0.17 0.42
C ILE A 22 -12.00 1.28 0.12
N GLY A 23 -12.95 1.80 0.90
CA GLY A 23 -13.54 3.13 0.72
C GLY A 23 -13.61 3.96 2.00
N ARG A 24 -13.32 3.38 3.17
CA ARG A 24 -13.49 4.01 4.49
C ARG A 24 -12.26 3.88 5.37
N LYS A 25 -12.14 4.81 6.32
CA LYS A 25 -11.02 4.86 7.26
C LYS A 25 -10.88 3.58 8.10
N GLU A 26 -11.99 2.97 8.52
CA GLU A 26 -11.99 1.74 9.31
C GLU A 26 -11.39 0.57 8.53
N GLU A 27 -11.66 0.51 7.23
CA GLU A 27 -11.13 -0.52 6.32
C GLU A 27 -9.63 -0.33 6.08
N VAL A 28 -9.16 0.91 6.00
CA VAL A 28 -7.72 1.21 5.95
C VAL A 28 -7.01 0.76 7.22
N LEU A 29 -7.61 0.98 8.40
CA LEU A 29 -7.06 0.51 9.67
C LEU A 29 -7.04 -1.02 9.76
N ALA A 30 -8.06 -1.69 9.24
CA ALA A 30 -8.09 -3.14 9.12
C ALA A 30 -6.96 -3.65 8.21
N ALA A 31 -6.79 -3.04 7.03
CA ALA A 31 -5.69 -3.34 6.11
C ALA A 31 -4.31 -3.15 6.78
N SER A 32 -4.10 -2.07 7.54
CA SER A 32 -2.85 -1.83 8.28
C SER A 32 -2.60 -2.88 9.36
N THR A 33 -3.64 -3.30 10.07
CA THR A 33 -3.55 -4.37 11.07
C THR A 33 -3.15 -5.70 10.43
N VAL A 34 -3.71 -6.02 9.26
CA VAL A 34 -3.35 -7.23 8.51
C VAL A 34 -1.90 -7.15 8.03
N ARG A 35 -1.49 -6.02 7.45
CA ARG A 35 -0.11 -5.81 6.95
C ARG A 35 0.95 -6.05 8.02
N GLN A 36 0.68 -5.69 9.27
CA GLN A 36 1.59 -5.90 10.40
C GLN A 36 1.72 -7.36 10.82
N ARG A 37 0.74 -8.21 10.51
CA ARG A 37 0.67 -9.61 10.96
C ARG A 37 1.31 -10.60 10.00
N GLY A 38 1.74 -10.16 8.81
CA GLY A 38 2.51 -10.97 7.86
C GLY A 38 1.81 -11.53 6.61
N PRO A 39 0.46 -11.65 6.50
CA PRO A 39 -0.17 -12.05 5.25
C PRO A 39 0.17 -11.09 4.10
N ARG A 40 0.31 -11.63 2.88
CA ARG A 40 0.29 -10.82 1.66
C ARG A 40 -1.09 -10.17 1.53
N LEU A 41 -1.13 -8.86 1.31
CA LEU A 41 -2.38 -8.13 1.14
C LEU A 41 -2.58 -7.75 -0.34
N ILE A 42 -3.75 -8.04 -0.88
CA ILE A 42 -4.21 -7.57 -2.19
C ILE A 42 -5.51 -6.81 -1.96
N ALA A 43 -5.64 -5.61 -2.51
CA ALA A 43 -6.86 -4.85 -2.35
C ALA A 43 -7.23 -4.04 -3.59
N SER A 44 -8.51 -3.69 -3.69
CA SER A 44 -9.01 -2.68 -4.60
C SER A 44 -9.50 -1.46 -3.82
N ALA A 45 -9.43 -0.28 -4.43
CA ALA A 45 -9.94 0.97 -3.90
C ALA A 45 -10.36 1.86 -5.08
N HIS A 46 -11.29 2.78 -4.84
CA HIS A 46 -11.73 3.72 -5.87
C HIS A 46 -10.81 4.94 -5.97
N GLY A 47 -10.58 5.40 -7.19
CA GLY A 47 -9.76 6.57 -7.50
C GLY A 47 -8.36 6.21 -8.00
N ASP A 48 -7.69 7.21 -8.58
CA ASP A 48 -6.28 7.11 -8.97
C ASP A 48 -5.35 7.35 -7.76
N PHE A 49 -4.08 7.08 -7.95
CA PHE A 49 -3.01 7.23 -6.96
C PHE A 49 -2.95 8.65 -6.39
N ARG A 50 -3.13 9.68 -7.23
CA ARG A 50 -3.13 11.07 -6.76
C ARG A 50 -4.37 11.38 -5.92
N ALA A 51 -5.52 10.81 -6.25
CA ALA A 51 -6.75 10.91 -5.46
C ALA A 51 -6.59 10.22 -4.10
N LEU A 52 -5.95 9.04 -4.05
CA LEU A 52 -5.63 8.34 -2.80
C LEU A 52 -4.75 9.19 -1.87
N ILE A 53 -3.73 9.89 -2.39
CA ILE A 53 -2.86 10.77 -1.59
C ILE A 53 -3.65 11.92 -0.95
N LYS A 54 -4.58 12.51 -1.71
CA LYS A 54 -5.37 13.65 -1.26
C LYS A 54 -6.50 13.26 -0.31
N ASN A 55 -6.94 12.00 -0.34
CA ASN A 55 -8.04 11.52 0.47
C ASN A 55 -7.56 11.25 1.92
N PRO A 56 -8.04 11.99 2.93
CA PRO A 56 -7.58 11.83 4.31
C PRO A 56 -7.91 10.45 4.92
N ASP A 57 -8.95 9.78 4.44
CA ASP A 57 -9.36 8.47 4.92
C ASP A 57 -8.59 7.34 4.23
N LEU A 58 -8.26 7.51 2.95
CA LEU A 58 -7.60 6.48 2.13
C LEU A 58 -6.08 6.60 2.03
N LYS A 59 -5.48 7.77 2.31
CA LYS A 59 -4.02 7.97 2.21
C LYS A 59 -3.19 7.03 3.07
N GLY A 60 -3.78 6.43 4.10
CA GLY A 60 -3.13 5.40 4.91
C GLY A 60 -2.78 4.12 4.13
N LEU A 61 -3.47 3.83 3.02
CA LEU A 61 -3.18 2.67 2.17
C LEU A 61 -1.81 2.77 1.50
N ILE A 62 -1.39 3.97 1.13
CA ILE A 62 -0.20 4.22 0.30
C ILE A 62 0.92 4.93 1.05
N GLY A 63 0.68 5.28 2.31
CA GLY A 63 1.60 6.05 3.13
C GLY A 63 1.20 7.52 3.11
N GLY A 64 0.79 8.03 4.27
CA GLY A 64 0.63 9.45 4.52
C GLY A 64 1.78 9.97 5.37
N SER A 65 1.98 11.29 5.40
CA SER A 65 2.88 11.90 6.37
C SER A 65 2.28 11.78 7.78
N GLN A 66 2.83 10.88 8.60
CA GLN A 66 2.56 10.86 10.03
C GLN A 66 3.82 11.23 10.79
N GLN A 67 3.73 12.23 11.68
CA GLN A 67 4.81 12.52 12.60
C GLN A 67 4.83 11.45 13.69
N VAL A 68 5.95 10.74 13.81
CA VAL A 68 6.23 9.78 14.87
C VAL A 68 7.41 10.29 15.69
N THR A 69 7.36 10.07 17.00
CA THR A 69 8.51 10.34 17.88
C THR A 69 9.37 9.08 17.96
N VAL A 70 10.59 9.16 17.47
CA VAL A 70 11.59 8.09 17.60
C VAL A 70 12.47 8.31 18.83
N GLY A 71 13.01 7.23 19.38
CA GLY A 71 13.96 7.28 20.50
C GLY A 71 15.32 7.84 20.09
N ASP A 72 16.15 8.17 21.09
CA ASP A 72 17.42 8.90 20.91
C ASP A 72 18.41 8.18 19.99
N ASP A 73 18.52 6.85 20.10
CA ASP A 73 19.40 6.05 19.25
C ASP A 73 18.95 6.04 17.78
N ALA A 74 17.64 6.00 17.52
CA ALA A 74 17.08 6.05 16.17
C ALA A 74 17.16 7.46 15.58
N ALA A 75 16.99 8.50 16.41
CA ALA A 75 17.20 9.88 16.03
C ALA A 75 18.66 10.13 15.62
N ALA A 76 19.63 9.66 16.41
CA ALA A 76 21.06 9.84 16.13
C ALA A 76 21.51 9.23 14.79
N LYS A 77 20.85 8.15 14.34
CA LYS A 77 21.10 7.46 13.07
C LYS A 77 20.37 8.09 11.87
N SER A 78 19.48 9.04 12.12
CA SER A 78 18.66 9.68 11.09
C SER A 78 19.35 10.89 10.47
N PRO A 79 19.15 11.18 9.17
CA PRO A 79 19.77 12.33 8.49
C PRO A 79 19.51 13.68 9.18
N THR A 80 18.33 13.85 9.78
CA THR A 80 17.90 15.10 10.42
C THR A 80 18.25 15.18 11.90
N LYS A 81 18.71 14.09 12.52
CA LYS A 81 18.98 13.97 13.97
C LYS A 81 17.81 14.41 14.87
N SER A 82 16.59 14.38 14.35
CA SER A 82 15.38 14.80 15.06
C SER A 82 14.66 13.60 15.67
N LYS A 83 14.11 13.78 16.88
CA LYS A 83 13.19 12.81 17.50
C LYS A 83 11.84 12.79 16.77
N LEU A 84 11.42 13.91 16.18
CA LEU A 84 10.25 13.95 15.30
C LEU A 84 10.68 13.49 13.91
N GLN A 85 10.18 12.34 13.48
CA GLN A 85 10.35 11.81 12.14
C GLN A 85 9.01 11.72 11.42
N THR A 86 9.03 11.90 10.11
CA THR A 86 7.85 11.60 9.28
C THR A 86 7.97 10.15 8.83
N GLN A 87 7.09 9.29 9.33
CA GLN A 87 6.98 7.93 8.81
C GLN A 87 5.96 7.93 7.66
N ARG A 88 6.37 7.41 6.50
CA ARG A 88 5.57 7.35 5.26
C ARG A 88 5.33 5.90 4.83
N THR A 89 5.11 5.00 5.79
CA THR A 89 4.93 3.58 5.48
C THR A 89 3.48 3.32 5.08
N GLY A 90 3.24 3.00 3.81
CA GLY A 90 1.95 2.54 3.32
C GLY A 90 1.69 1.06 3.59
N ASN A 91 0.46 0.63 3.34
CA ASN A 91 0.07 -0.78 3.39
C ASN A 91 0.53 -1.55 2.14
N PHE A 92 0.68 -0.86 1.00
CA PHE A 92 0.98 -1.45 -0.30
C PHE A 92 2.27 -0.90 -0.91
N ASP A 93 3.13 -1.80 -1.36
CA ASP A 93 4.40 -1.45 -2.01
C ASP A 93 4.21 -1.17 -3.51
N VAL A 94 3.18 -1.76 -4.13
CA VAL A 94 2.83 -1.66 -5.55
C VAL A 94 1.37 -1.25 -5.71
N ILE A 95 1.10 -0.36 -6.67
CA ILE A 95 -0.27 0.00 -7.08
C ILE A 95 -0.44 -0.32 -8.56
N VAL A 96 -1.60 -0.88 -8.90
CA VAL A 96 -2.07 -1.04 -10.28
C VAL A 96 -3.28 -0.15 -10.46
N GLU A 97 -3.13 0.93 -11.22
CA GLU A 97 -4.22 1.82 -11.58
C GLU A 97 -4.86 1.34 -12.88
N LEU A 98 -6.14 1.00 -12.84
CA LEU A 98 -6.89 0.63 -14.04
C LEU A 98 -7.27 1.89 -14.82
N ASP A 99 -7.11 1.84 -16.14
CA ASP A 99 -7.55 2.91 -17.01
C ASP A 99 -9.08 2.90 -17.15
N HIS A 100 -9.71 4.06 -16.93
CA HIS A 100 -11.16 4.21 -16.98
C HIS A 100 -11.71 4.43 -18.40
N VAL A 101 -10.85 4.75 -19.36
CA VAL A 101 -11.21 5.00 -20.77
C VAL A 101 -10.84 3.81 -21.64
N ILE A 102 -9.61 3.31 -21.52
CA ILE A 102 -9.09 2.22 -22.35
C ILE A 102 -9.13 0.91 -21.56
N ARG A 103 -10.16 0.10 -21.81
CA ARG A 103 -10.32 -1.21 -21.17
C ARG A 103 -9.10 -2.10 -21.42
N GLY A 104 -8.60 -2.71 -20.35
CA GLY A 104 -7.44 -3.60 -20.39
C GLY A 104 -6.10 -2.87 -20.29
N ARG A 105 -6.08 -1.53 -20.26
CA ARG A 105 -4.87 -0.74 -19.95
C ARG A 105 -4.78 -0.47 -18.45
N CYS A 106 -3.57 -0.48 -17.91
CA CYS A 106 -3.28 -0.07 -16.54
C CYS A 106 -1.91 0.60 -16.43
N ARG A 107 -1.71 1.35 -15.35
CA ARG A 107 -0.39 1.85 -14.93
C ARG A 107 0.04 1.15 -13.67
N ILE A 108 1.29 0.72 -13.60
CA ILE A 108 1.88 0.04 -12.46
C ILE A 108 2.90 0.96 -11.81
N ILE A 109 2.68 1.29 -10.55
CA ILE A 109 3.61 2.02 -9.71
C ILE A 109 4.32 0.98 -8.84
N TRP A 110 5.57 0.66 -9.20
CA TRP A 110 6.36 -0.38 -8.55
C TRP A 110 6.93 -0.01 -7.18
N ASP A 111 7.16 1.28 -6.96
CA ASP A 111 7.67 1.83 -5.70
C ASP A 111 6.77 2.98 -5.25
N VAL A 112 5.70 2.60 -4.53
CA VAL A 112 4.69 3.54 -4.03
C VAL A 112 5.31 4.56 -3.08
N ALA A 113 6.23 4.17 -2.21
CA ALA A 113 6.86 5.07 -1.26
C ALA A 113 7.62 6.19 -1.99
N LYS A 114 8.47 5.83 -2.96
CA LYS A 114 9.20 6.81 -3.78
C LYS A 114 8.25 7.69 -4.61
N ALA A 115 7.17 7.12 -5.13
CA ALA A 115 6.18 7.89 -5.88
C ALA A 115 5.45 8.91 -5.00
N VAL A 116 5.08 8.53 -3.77
CA VAL A 116 4.51 9.44 -2.75
C VAL A 116 5.50 10.57 -2.42
N ASP A 117 6.76 10.22 -2.16
CA ASP A 117 7.81 11.20 -1.85
C ASP A 117 8.00 12.22 -2.99
N SER A 118 8.06 11.73 -4.23
CA SER A 118 8.22 12.56 -5.42
C SER A 118 7.04 13.54 -5.57
N ILE A 119 5.81 13.10 -5.32
CA ILE A 119 4.63 13.99 -5.35
C ILE A 119 4.71 15.07 -4.27
N PHE A 120 5.17 14.73 -3.05
CA PHE A 120 5.33 15.71 -1.97
C PHE A 120 6.42 16.75 -2.25
N GLU A 121 7.43 16.39 -3.04
CA GLU A 121 8.47 17.31 -3.52
C GLU A 121 8.01 18.17 -4.70
N GLY A 122 6.79 17.96 -5.21
CA GLY A 122 6.26 18.66 -6.39
C GLY A 122 6.72 18.07 -7.72
N ASN A 123 7.36 16.90 -7.69
CA ASN A 123 7.88 16.21 -8.86
C ASN A 123 6.84 15.23 -9.47
N GLY A 124 7.12 14.75 -10.68
CA GLY A 124 6.45 13.58 -11.25
C GLY A 124 6.90 12.28 -10.58
N TYR A 125 6.16 11.20 -10.81
CA TYR A 125 6.54 9.85 -10.35
C TYR A 125 6.57 8.88 -11.53
N SER A 126 7.38 7.84 -11.41
CA SER A 126 7.52 6.80 -12.44
C SER A 126 6.41 5.76 -12.32
N PHE A 127 5.90 5.31 -13.47
CA PHE A 127 4.99 4.19 -13.60
C PHE A 127 5.29 3.44 -14.90
N GLU A 128 4.84 2.20 -14.99
CA GLU A 128 4.89 1.37 -16.20
C GLU A 128 3.48 1.18 -16.75
N THR A 129 3.25 1.52 -18.01
CA THR A 129 1.96 1.30 -18.65
C THR A 129 1.91 -0.10 -19.24
N ARG A 130 0.86 -0.87 -18.95
CA ARG A 130 0.60 -2.18 -19.54
C ARG A 130 -0.77 -2.23 -20.19
N GLN A 131 -0.92 -3.06 -21.22
CA GLN A 131 -2.19 -3.29 -21.88
C GLN A 131 -2.41 -4.77 -22.19
N TRP A 132 -3.61 -5.25 -21.88
CA TRP A 132 -4.09 -6.54 -22.36
C TRP A 132 -4.34 -6.48 -23.85
N ASP A 133 -3.63 -7.31 -24.59
CA ASP A 133 -3.82 -7.53 -26.02
C ASP A 133 -4.65 -8.79 -26.24
N ILE A 134 -5.85 -8.60 -26.80
CA ILE A 134 -6.81 -9.67 -27.08
C ILE A 134 -6.25 -10.63 -28.14
N SER A 135 -5.45 -10.15 -29.09
CA SER A 135 -4.92 -10.97 -30.19
C SER A 135 -3.87 -11.96 -29.72
N THR A 136 -3.06 -11.57 -28.74
CA THR A 136 -2.01 -12.40 -28.15
C THR A 136 -2.47 -13.09 -26.85
N GLN A 137 -3.67 -12.77 -26.35
CA GLN A 137 -4.15 -13.17 -25.01
C GLN A 137 -3.10 -12.89 -23.93
N GLY A 138 -2.38 -11.78 -24.07
CA GLY A 138 -1.20 -11.46 -23.28
C GLY A 138 -1.22 -10.02 -22.80
N VAL A 139 -0.36 -9.74 -21.81
CA VAL A 139 -0.12 -8.37 -21.34
C VAL A 139 1.14 -7.85 -22.01
N GLN A 140 1.03 -6.72 -22.71
CA GLN A 140 2.15 -6.00 -23.31
C GLN A 140 2.52 -4.82 -22.42
N VAL A 141 3.83 -4.56 -22.31
CA VAL A 141 4.35 -3.31 -21.74
C VAL A 141 4.33 -2.28 -22.86
N LEU A 142 3.76 -1.11 -22.60
CA LEU A 142 3.79 0.02 -23.52
C LEU A 142 4.97 0.89 -23.12
N ASP A 143 5.94 1.02 -24.01
CA ASP A 143 7.01 2.00 -23.88
C ASP A 143 6.43 3.38 -24.24
N GLU A 144 6.40 4.31 -23.27
CA GLU A 144 6.02 5.73 -23.48
C GLU A 144 7.25 6.59 -23.83
#